data_AF-A0A7V2MRE4-F1
#
_entry.id   AF-A0A7V2MRE4-F1
#
_cell.length_a   1.000
_cell.length_b   1.000
_cell.length_c   1.000
_cell.angle_alpha   90.00
_cell.angle_beta   90.00
_cell.angle_gamma   90.00
#
_symmetry.space_group_name_H-M   'P 1'
#
loop_
_entity.id
_entity.type
_entity.pdbx_description
1 polymer ?
#
loop_
_entity_poly.entity_id
_entity_poly.type
_entity_poly.pdbx_seq_one_letter_code
_entity_poly.pdbx_strand_id
1 'polypeptide(L)'
;MSIVIDVRNGFPIKVSDVASVKLGNVPRTGIVGLNNKDDIVMGIVVIRKDAKSIPAISSVHQKIKELNERILPKGLKIVPFYERGKLVYEVIKKVVEIAIIGIILVFVSIFIFLGDLKSAIFTSFIYYFTWNYVYKGRISKFLIDSSY
;
A
#
# COMPACT_ATOMS: atom_id res chain seq x y z
N MET A 1 -21.69 -36.56 -8.25
CA MET A 1 -20.41 -37.30 -8.17
C MET A 1 -20.72 -38.67 -7.57
N SER A 2 -20.50 -39.77 -8.28
CA SER A 2 -20.75 -41.13 -7.77
C SER A 2 -19.42 -41.82 -7.48
N ILE A 3 -19.10 -41.98 -6.20
CA ILE A 3 -17.94 -42.72 -5.73
C ILE A 3 -18.45 -44.07 -5.19
N VAL A 4 -17.77 -45.16 -5.52
CA VAL A 4 -18.10 -46.52 -5.04
C VAL A 4 -17.35 -46.76 -3.74
N ILE A 5 -18.05 -47.23 -2.71
CA ILE A 5 -17.45 -47.47 -1.38
C ILE A 5 -17.11 -48.95 -1.21
N ASP A 6 -18.00 -49.84 -1.66
CA ASP A 6 -17.85 -51.29 -1.51
C ASP A 6 -18.68 -52.03 -2.57
N VAL A 7 -18.34 -53.30 -2.85
CA VAL A 7 -19.07 -54.16 -3.78
C VAL A 7 -19.45 -55.46 -3.07
N ARG A 8 -20.75 -55.66 -2.82
CA ARG A 8 -21.28 -56.89 -2.21
C ARG A 8 -22.11 -57.67 -3.21
N ASN A 9 -21.82 -58.97 -3.36
CA ASN A 9 -22.55 -59.88 -4.25
C ASN A 9 -22.71 -59.36 -5.69
N GLY A 10 -21.69 -58.68 -6.22
CA GLY A 10 -21.70 -58.15 -7.60
C GLY A 10 -22.45 -56.82 -7.77
N PHE A 11 -23.07 -56.27 -6.71
CA PHE A 11 -23.73 -54.97 -6.73
C PHE A 11 -22.83 -53.89 -6.11
N PRO A 12 -22.45 -52.84 -6.87
CA PRO A 12 -21.64 -51.75 -6.35
C PRO A 12 -22.49 -50.80 -5.49
N ILE A 13 -22.09 -50.61 -4.22
CA ILE A 13 -22.72 -49.69 -3.28
C ILE A 13 -22.05 -48.32 -3.43
N LYS A 14 -22.84 -47.31 -3.80
CA LYS A 14 -22.37 -45.94 -4.03
C LYS A 14 -22.53 -45.09 -2.77
N VAL A 15 -21.72 -44.04 -2.64
CA VAL A 15 -21.89 -43.02 -1.58
C VAL A 15 -23.30 -42.43 -1.56
N SER A 16 -23.95 -42.32 -2.73
CA SER A 16 -25.35 -41.87 -2.84
C SER A 16 -26.37 -42.79 -2.17
N ASP A 17 -26.03 -44.06 -2.00
CA ASP A 17 -26.96 -45.09 -1.50
C ASP A 17 -26.98 -45.13 0.04
N VAL A 18 -25.96 -44.54 0.68
CA VAL A 18 -25.79 -44.49 2.13
C VAL A 18 -25.76 -43.08 2.72
N ALA A 19 -25.58 -42.03 1.91
CA ALA A 19 -25.56 -40.65 2.39
C ALA A 19 -26.03 -39.63 1.33
N SER A 20 -26.66 -38.54 1.81
CA SER A 20 -26.96 -37.38 0.98
C SER A 20 -25.75 -36.45 0.94
N VAL A 21 -25.04 -36.43 -0.20
CA VAL A 21 -23.92 -35.50 -0.42
C VAL A 21 -24.48 -34.14 -0.79
N LYS A 22 -24.40 -33.19 0.13
CA LYS A 22 -24.68 -31.78 -0.13
C LYS A 22 -23.38 -31.01 -0.13
N LEU A 23 -23.27 -30.02 -1.01
CA LEU A 23 -22.27 -28.97 -0.89
C LEU A 23 -22.56 -28.21 0.42
N GLY A 24 -21.79 -28.52 1.46
CA GLY A 24 -21.85 -27.79 2.72
C GLY A 24 -21.14 -26.46 2.59
N ASN A 25 -21.70 -25.41 3.18
CA ASN A 25 -20.97 -24.17 3.36
C ASN A 25 -20.05 -24.29 4.58
N VAL A 26 -18.83 -23.77 4.45
CA VAL A 26 -17.93 -23.60 5.58
C VAL A 26 -18.63 -22.71 6.61
N PRO A 27 -18.73 -23.10 7.90
CA PRO A 27 -19.33 -22.25 8.92
C PRO A 27 -18.61 -20.90 8.96
N ARG A 28 -19.36 -19.80 8.94
CA ARG A 28 -18.80 -18.44 8.98
C ARG A 28 -18.05 -18.25 10.31
N THR A 29 -16.73 -18.16 10.26
CA THR A 29 -15.86 -17.95 11.44
C THR A 29 -15.84 -16.48 11.92
N GLY A 30 -16.55 -15.58 11.24
CA GLY A 30 -16.61 -14.17 11.63
C GLY A 30 -17.64 -13.40 10.81
N ILE A 31 -18.13 -12.32 11.42
CA ILE A 31 -19.01 -11.32 10.79
C ILE A 31 -18.19 -10.04 10.69
N VAL A 32 -18.18 -9.42 9.52
CA VAL A 32 -17.52 -8.13 9.31
C VAL A 32 -18.57 -7.17 8.81
N GLY A 33 -18.70 -6.03 9.47
CA GLY A 33 -19.61 -4.96 9.11
C GLY A 33 -18.88 -3.68 8.77
N LEU A 34 -19.41 -2.92 7.81
CA LEU A 34 -18.92 -1.58 7.46
C LEU A 34 -20.12 -0.65 7.27
N ASN A 35 -20.15 0.47 8.01
CA ASN A 35 -21.16 1.52 7.90
C ASN A 35 -22.61 0.98 7.80
N ASN A 36 -23.09 0.27 8.84
CA ASN A 36 -24.44 -0.34 8.91
C ASN A 36 -24.74 -1.47 7.91
N LYS A 37 -23.73 -2.03 7.24
CA LYS A 37 -23.89 -3.25 6.43
C LYS A 37 -23.21 -4.42 7.12
N ASP A 38 -24.01 -5.39 7.56
CA ASP A 38 -23.55 -6.51 8.39
C ASP A 38 -23.03 -7.71 7.60
N ASP A 39 -23.16 -7.69 6.27
CA ASP A 39 -22.69 -8.77 5.39
C ASP A 39 -21.74 -8.24 4.31
N ILE A 40 -20.48 -8.00 4.71
CA ILE A 40 -19.39 -7.66 3.79
C ILE A 40 -18.24 -8.67 3.88
N VAL A 41 -17.56 -8.89 2.76
CA VAL A 41 -16.34 -9.70 2.71
C VAL A 41 -15.13 -8.79 2.83
N MET A 42 -14.30 -9.02 3.86
CA MET A 42 -13.06 -8.29 4.09
C MET A 42 -11.85 -9.14 3.73
N GLY A 43 -10.91 -8.56 3.00
CA GLY A 43 -9.59 -9.13 2.74
C GLY A 43 -8.50 -8.20 3.27
N ILE A 44 -7.46 -8.77 3.89
CA ILE A 44 -6.29 -8.03 4.38
C ILE A 44 -5.11 -8.36 3.47
N VAL A 45 -4.45 -7.31 2.97
CA VAL A 45 -3.21 -7.46 2.20
C VAL A 45 -2.03 -7.18 3.12
N VAL A 46 -1.18 -8.20 3.29
CA VAL A 46 0.03 -8.10 4.11
C VAL A 46 1.24 -7.96 3.20
N ILE A 47 2.03 -6.91 3.43
CA ILE A 47 3.28 -6.67 2.72
C ILE A 47 4.38 -7.52 3.37
N ARG A 48 5.27 -8.11 2.56
CA ARG A 48 6.43 -8.87 3.06
C ARG A 48 7.27 -7.99 3.99
N LYS A 49 7.86 -8.61 5.01
CA LYS A 49 8.87 -7.96 5.86
C LYS A 49 9.98 -7.38 4.96
N ASP A 50 10.38 -6.14 5.25
CA ASP A 50 11.44 -5.40 4.55
C ASP A 50 11.13 -4.98 3.10
N ALA A 51 9.91 -5.24 2.60
CA ALA A 51 9.50 -4.75 1.28
C ALA A 51 9.12 -3.26 1.33
N LYS A 52 9.50 -2.53 0.27
CA LYS A 52 9.19 -1.11 0.10
C LYS A 52 7.67 -0.88 0.08
N SER A 53 7.17 -0.17 1.08
CA SER A 53 5.73 0.00 1.30
C SER A 53 5.04 0.83 0.21
N ILE A 54 5.66 1.90 -0.27
CA ILE A 54 5.07 2.79 -1.29
C ILE A 54 4.83 2.08 -2.64
N PRO A 55 5.82 1.41 -3.26
CA PRO A 55 5.59 0.71 -4.52
C PRO A 55 4.60 -0.47 -4.34
N ALA A 56 4.65 -1.18 -3.21
CA ALA A 56 3.71 -2.26 -2.92
C ALA A 56 2.25 -1.76 -2.87
N ILE A 57 1.98 -0.64 -2.19
CA ILE A 57 0.64 -0.04 -2.12
C ILE A 57 0.15 0.38 -3.52
N SER A 58 1.02 0.97 -4.33
CA SER A 58 0.69 1.36 -5.72
C SER A 58 0.29 0.15 -6.57
N SER A 59 1.07 -0.93 -6.51
CA SER A 59 0.78 -2.18 -7.23
C SER A 59 -0.53 -2.83 -6.77
N VAL A 60 -0.81 -2.80 -5.45
CA VAL A 60 -2.08 -3.30 -4.91
C VAL A 60 -3.26 -2.48 -5.44
N HIS A 61 -3.14 -1.15 -5.44
CA HIS A 61 -4.20 -0.26 -5.94
C HIS A 61 -4.47 -0.47 -7.44
N GLN A 62 -3.40 -0.67 -8.24
CA GLN A 62 -3.52 -1.02 -9.65
C GLN A 62 -4.23 -2.36 -9.85
N LYS A 63 -3.90 -3.37 -9.04
CA LYS A 63 -4.54 -4.68 -9.14
C LYS A 63 -6.00 -4.65 -8.71
N ILE A 64 -6.34 -3.89 -7.67
CA ILE A 64 -7.72 -3.66 -7.24
C ILE A 64 -8.52 -2.97 -8.35
N LYS A 65 -7.93 -1.98 -9.03
CA LYS A 65 -8.57 -1.31 -10.17
C LYS A 65 -8.85 -2.30 -11.31
N GLU A 66 -7.88 -3.13 -11.67
CA GLU A 66 -8.05 -4.17 -12.69
C GLU A 66 -9.16 -5.17 -12.33
N LEU A 67 -9.20 -5.62 -11.07
CA LEU A 67 -10.22 -6.55 -10.57
C LEU A 67 -11.63 -5.95 -10.63
N ASN A 68 -11.77 -4.70 -10.20
CA ASN A 68 -13.02 -3.94 -10.23
C ASN A 68 -13.54 -3.71 -11.66
N GLU A 69 -12.65 -3.57 -12.65
CA GLU A 69 -13.04 -3.27 -14.03
C GLU A 69 -13.33 -4.52 -14.87
N ARG A 70 -12.61 -5.63 -14.63
CA ARG A 70 -12.62 -6.78 -15.56
C ARG A 70 -13.25 -8.06 -15.04
N ILE A 71 -13.19 -8.30 -13.72
CA ILE A 71 -13.49 -9.61 -13.15
C ILE A 71 -14.75 -9.58 -12.29
N LEU A 72 -15.01 -8.45 -11.63
CA LEU A 72 -16.11 -8.36 -10.68
C LEU A 72 -17.48 -8.22 -11.36
N PRO A 73 -18.49 -9.01 -10.95
CA PRO A 73 -19.84 -8.91 -11.48
C PRO A 73 -20.50 -7.57 -11.10
N LYS A 74 -21.47 -7.13 -11.90
CA LYS A 74 -22.17 -5.84 -11.70
C LYS A 74 -22.77 -5.79 -10.28
N GLY A 75 -22.33 -4.81 -9.49
CA GLY A 75 -22.78 -4.59 -8.11
C GLY A 75 -21.75 -4.94 -7.03
N LEU A 76 -20.65 -5.64 -7.37
CA LEU A 76 -19.54 -5.88 -6.44
C LEU A 76 -18.40 -4.89 -6.71
N LYS A 77 -17.94 -4.19 -5.67
CA LYS A 77 -16.78 -3.28 -5.77
C LYS A 77 -15.91 -3.42 -4.54
N ILE A 78 -14.61 -3.61 -4.77
CA ILE A 78 -13.59 -3.60 -3.73
C ILE A 78 -13.26 -2.14 -3.43
N VAL A 79 -13.54 -1.69 -2.21
CA VAL A 79 -13.21 -0.35 -1.72
C VAL A 79 -12.19 -0.48 -0.59
N PRO A 80 -10.98 0.09 -0.73
CA PRO A 80 -10.01 0.08 0.35
C PRO A 80 -10.51 0.97 1.50
N PHE A 81 -10.59 0.41 2.71
CA PHE A 81 -11.07 1.10 3.92
C PHE A 81 -9.92 1.75 4.72
N TYR A 82 -8.79 1.04 4.85
CA TYR A 82 -7.65 1.50 5.64
C TYR A 82 -6.35 1.26 4.89
N GLU A 83 -5.63 2.34 4.60
CA GLU A 83 -4.32 2.30 3.96
C GLU A 83 -3.32 3.13 4.79
N ARG A 84 -2.26 2.47 5.29
CA ARG A 84 -1.19 3.14 6.04
C ARG A 84 -0.51 4.25 5.21
N GLY A 85 -0.48 4.10 3.88
CA GLY A 85 0.17 5.04 2.97
C GLY A 85 -0.46 6.44 2.95
N LYS A 86 -1.78 6.55 3.14
CA LYS A 86 -2.47 7.84 3.06
C LYS A 86 -2.02 8.81 4.15
N LEU A 87 -1.87 8.32 5.39
CA LEU A 87 -1.39 9.11 6.52
C LEU A 87 0.06 9.56 6.30
N VAL A 88 0.91 8.64 5.83
CA VAL A 88 2.32 8.94 5.55
C VAL A 88 2.45 10.00 4.45
N TYR A 89 1.63 9.91 3.40
CA TYR A 89 1.65 10.87 2.30
C TYR A 89 1.30 12.29 2.76
N GLU A 90 0.24 12.45 3.57
CA GLU A 90 -0.16 13.75 4.10
C GLU A 90 0.93 14.37 4.98
N VAL A 91 1.58 13.56 5.81
CA VAL A 91 2.69 14.03 6.65
C VAL A 91 3.88 14.47 5.79
N ILE A 92 4.27 13.69 4.78
CA ILE A 92 5.36 14.05 3.86
C ILE A 92 5.05 15.38 3.16
N LYS A 93 3.83 15.54 2.65
CA LYS A 93 3.40 16.77 1.98
C LYS A 93 3.54 17.98 2.91
N LYS A 94 3.12 17.83 4.16
CA LYS A 94 3.26 18.89 5.18
C LYS A 94 4.71 19.20 5.52
N VAL A 95 5.56 18.19 5.65
CA VAL A 95 6.99 18.39 5.90
C VAL A 95 7.66 19.14 4.75
N VAL A 96 7.33 18.81 3.50
CA VAL A 96 7.86 19.51 2.32
C VAL A 96 7.39 20.97 2.28
N GLU A 97 6.11 21.21 2.56
CA GLU A 97 5.55 22.56 2.63
C GLU A 97 6.29 23.43 3.67
N ILE A 98 6.51 22.89 4.87
CA ILE A 98 7.25 23.58 5.94
C ILE A 98 8.72 23.80 5.56
N ALA A 99 9.35 22.83 4.91
CA ALA A 99 10.73 22.96 4.45
C ALA A 99 10.90 24.10 3.43
N ILE A 100 9.96 24.23 2.48
CA ILE A 100 9.96 25.31 1.49
C ILE A 100 9.77 26.67 2.18
N ILE A 101 8.82 26.77 3.11
CA ILE A 101 8.60 28.00 3.88
C ILE A 101 9.86 28.39 4.65
N GLY A 102 10.53 27.42 5.29
CA GLY A 102 11.77 27.63 6.02
C GLY A 102 12.91 28.15 5.13
N ILE A 103 13.08 27.58 3.95
CA ILE A 103 14.10 28.04 2.98
C ILE A 103 13.83 29.50 2.58
N ILE A 104 12.60 29.84 2.23
CA ILE A 104 12.21 31.20 1.86
C ILE A 104 12.49 32.17 3.02
N LEU A 105 12.14 31.80 4.25
CA LEU A 105 12.38 32.61 5.43
C LEU A 105 13.88 32.93 5.62
N VAL A 106 14.75 31.93 5.43
CA VAL A 106 16.20 32.11 5.51
C VAL A 106 16.70 33.04 4.41
N PHE A 107 16.23 32.88 3.17
CA PHE A 107 16.59 33.79 2.07
C PHE A 107 16.20 35.24 2.35
N VAL A 108 14.99 35.48 2.85
CA VAL A 108 14.51 36.81 3.22
C VAL A 108 15.34 37.41 4.36
N SER A 109 15.67 36.61 5.37
CA SER A 109 16.52 37.04 6.47
C SER A 109 17.90 37.49 5.97
N ILE A 110 18.55 36.68 5.13
CA ILE A 110 19.84 37.05 4.51
C ILE A 110 19.70 38.34 3.71
N PHE A 111 18.63 38.50 2.92
CA PHE A 111 18.42 39.70 2.13
C PHE A 111 18.30 40.97 2.99
N ILE A 112 17.54 40.91 4.10
CA ILE A 112 17.35 42.04 5.03
C ILE A 112 18.64 42.38 5.78
N PHE A 113 19.37 41.38 6.28
CA PHE A 113 20.58 41.62 7.09
C PHE A 113 21.78 42.08 6.25
N LEU A 114 21.86 41.66 4.98
CA LEU A 114 23.06 41.84 4.17
C LEU A 114 22.99 43.09 3.28
N GLY A 115 21.80 43.55 2.90
CA GLY A 115 21.59 44.79 2.14
C GLY A 115 22.17 44.83 0.71
N ASP A 116 23.08 43.91 0.36
CA ASP A 116 23.82 43.87 -0.90
C ASP A 116 23.60 42.54 -1.64
N LEU A 117 23.13 42.67 -2.89
CA LEU A 117 22.80 41.55 -3.80
C LEU A 117 23.98 40.60 -4.06
N LYS A 118 25.23 41.10 -4.01
CA LYS A 118 26.42 40.28 -4.27
C LYS A 118 26.63 39.20 -3.21
N SER A 119 26.48 39.56 -1.94
CA SER A 119 26.75 38.63 -0.83
C SER A 119 25.66 37.56 -0.72
N ALA A 120 24.39 37.90 -1.04
CA ALA A 120 23.29 36.94 -1.10
C ALA A 120 23.51 35.85 -2.17
N ILE A 121 24.04 36.23 -3.34
CA ILE A 121 24.35 35.28 -4.43
C ILE A 121 25.45 34.31 -3.99
N PHE A 122 26.51 34.80 -3.34
CA PHE A 122 27.60 33.95 -2.85
C PHE A 122 27.11 32.95 -1.80
N THR A 123 26.33 33.40 -0.81
CA THR A 123 25.79 32.51 0.24
C THR A 123 24.84 31.46 -0.34
N SER A 124 23.96 31.84 -1.28
CA SER A 124 23.06 30.89 -1.95
C SER A 124 23.82 29.83 -2.75
N PHE A 125 24.90 30.22 -3.44
CA PHE A 125 25.71 29.30 -4.23
C PHE A 125 26.45 28.29 -3.35
N ILE A 126 27.02 28.74 -2.23
CA ILE A 126 27.67 27.86 -1.25
C ILE A 126 26.65 26.85 -0.70
N TYR A 127 25.46 27.31 -0.30
CA TYR A 127 24.42 26.42 0.21
C TYR A 127 24.01 25.35 -0.82
N TYR A 128 23.82 25.74 -2.09
CA TYR A 128 23.51 24.80 -3.17
C TYR A 128 24.65 23.78 -3.40
N PHE A 129 25.90 24.24 -3.41
CA PHE A 129 27.06 23.38 -3.62
C PHE A 129 27.23 22.37 -2.47
N THR A 130 27.14 22.84 -1.23
CA THR A 130 27.20 21.99 -0.03
C THR A 130 26.07 20.96 -0.03
N TRP A 131 24.84 21.38 -0.36
CA TRP A 131 23.70 20.46 -0.47
C TRP A 131 23.94 19.37 -1.50
N ASN A 132 24.41 19.71 -2.70
CA ASN A 132 24.68 18.73 -3.75
C ASN A 132 25.75 17.70 -3.33
N TYR A 133 26.78 18.13 -2.60
CA TYR A 133 27.84 17.26 -2.10
C TYR A 133 27.32 16.30 -1.01
N VAL A 134 26.55 16.81 -0.05
CA VAL A 134 25.93 16.01 1.02
C VAL A 134 24.88 15.04 0.46
N TYR A 135 24.08 15.49 -0.51
CA TYR A 135 23.05 14.68 -1.16
C TYR A 135 23.66 13.46 -1.85
N LYS A 136 24.71 13.66 -2.67
CA LYS A 136 25.44 12.55 -3.30
C LYS A 136 26.03 11.58 -2.26
N GLY A 137 26.60 12.11 -1.17
CA GLY A 137 27.19 11.28 -0.11
C GLY A 137 26.17 10.46 0.68
N ARG A 138 24.98 11.00 0.96
CA ARG A 138 23.93 10.25 1.69
C ARG A 138 23.20 9.24 0.81
N ILE A 139 23.02 9.52 -0.48
CA ILE A 139 22.28 8.62 -1.37
C ILE A 139 23.11 7.43 -1.80
N SER A 140 24.41 7.58 -2.03
CA SER A 140 25.26 6.42 -2.31
C SER A 140 25.22 5.45 -1.14
N LYS A 141 25.25 5.96 0.10
CA LYS A 141 25.14 5.16 1.32
C LYS A 141 23.78 4.48 1.45
N PHE A 142 22.68 5.18 1.14
CA PHE A 142 21.32 4.64 1.20
C PHE A 142 21.03 3.59 0.10
N LEU A 143 21.64 3.72 -1.08
CA LEU A 143 21.53 2.74 -2.17
C LEU A 143 22.29 1.44 -1.86
N ILE A 144 23.41 1.53 -1.12
CA ILE A 144 24.18 0.36 -0.68
C ILE A 144 23.44 -0.36 0.47
N ASP A 145 22.85 0.38 1.40
CA ASP A 145 22.12 -0.19 2.55
C ASP A 145 20.73 -0.75 2.16
N SER A 146 20.08 -0.17 1.14
CA SER A 146 18.77 -0.65 0.63
C SER A 146 18.87 -1.92 -0.23
N SER A 147 20.08 -2.46 -0.46
CA SER A 147 20.31 -3.70 -1.20
C SER A 147 20.51 -4.93 -0.29
N TYR A 148 20.33 -4.77 1.02
CA TYR A 148 20.34 -5.84 2.02
C TYR A 148 18.97 -5.99 2.69
#